data_AF-A0A8X7WAC2-F1
#
_entry.id   AF-A0A8X7WAC2-F1
#
_cell.length_a   1.000
_cell.length_b   1.000
_cell.length_c   1.000
_cell.angle_alpha   90.00
_cell.angle_beta   90.00
_cell.angle_gamma   90.00
#
_symmetry.space_group_name_H-M   'P 1'
#
loop_
_entity.id
_entity.type
_entity.pdbx_description
1 polymer ?
#
loop_
_entity_poly.entity_id
_entity_poly.type
_entity_poly.pdbx_seq_one_letter_code
_entity_poly.pdbx_strand_id
1 'polypeptide(L)'
;MFLPSAFYSNESSPHLFFECDYSQQVWRGLTERFGRGNSFRFEEVVTLITNSQINDRMGIVFILLFQAAIYHLWKERNSRLHSGISRPFQVIIRDISLQLRAKLYSLDKEDTTIITRHHHPSYLSLWFGRVQA
;
A
#
# COMPACT_ATOMS: atom_id res chain seq x y z
N MET A 1 10.15 20.71 34.87
CA MET A 1 10.16 19.25 34.71
C MET A 1 9.90 18.98 33.24
N PHE A 2 10.97 18.89 32.44
CA PHE A 2 10.88 18.63 31.00
C PHE A 2 10.63 17.12 30.82
N LEU A 3 9.49 16.75 30.26
CA LEU A 3 9.27 15.38 29.82
C LEU A 3 10.25 15.07 28.68
N PRO A 4 10.89 13.89 28.67
CA PRO A 4 11.77 13.50 27.58
C PRO A 4 10.98 13.53 26.27
N SER A 5 11.59 14.09 25.23
CA SER A 5 11.11 14.14 23.83
C SER A 5 10.73 12.78 23.22
N ALA A 6 10.90 11.68 23.95
CA ALA A 6 10.54 10.32 23.56
C ALA A 6 9.02 10.01 23.60
N PHE A 7 8.20 10.83 24.26
CA PHE A 7 6.74 10.59 24.34
C PHE A 7 5.91 11.34 23.28
N TYR A 8 6.45 12.37 22.64
CA TYR A 8 5.75 13.12 21.60
C TYR A 8 5.91 12.52 20.19
N SER A 9 6.87 11.61 20.01
CA SER A 9 7.19 10.97 18.74
C SER A 9 6.28 9.78 18.38
N ASN A 10 5.54 9.23 19.35
CA ASN A 10 4.71 8.03 19.15
C ASN A 10 3.41 8.27 18.36
N GLU A 11 2.99 9.52 18.14
CA GLU A 11 1.75 9.85 17.41
C GLU A 11 2.00 10.81 16.25
N SER A 12 3.17 10.71 15.61
CA SER A 12 3.47 11.43 14.37
C SER A 12 2.99 10.62 13.16
N SER A 13 2.49 11.30 12.11
CA SER A 13 2.07 10.64 10.85
C SER A 13 3.12 9.66 10.29
N PRO A 14 4.43 10.00 10.22
CA PRO A 14 5.48 9.05 9.83
C PRO A 14 5.50 7.79 10.71
N HIS A 15 5.40 7.97 12.03
CA HIS A 15 5.36 6.84 12.95
C HIS A 15 4.14 5.95 12.75
N LEU A 16 2.95 6.55 12.64
CA LEU A 16 1.70 5.80 12.54
C LEU A 16 1.63 4.98 11.26
N PHE A 17 2.12 5.52 10.15
CA PHE A 17 1.96 4.90 8.85
C PHE A 17 3.18 4.10 8.40
N PHE A 18 4.39 4.38 8.89
CA PHE A 18 5.62 3.79 8.36
C PHE A 18 6.55 3.19 9.41
N GLU A 19 6.68 3.81 10.59
CA GLU A 19 7.74 3.41 11.53
C GLU A 19 7.26 2.45 12.61
N CYS A 20 5.98 2.45 13.00
CA CYS A 20 5.51 1.54 14.04
C CYS A 20 5.55 0.07 13.58
N ASP A 21 5.82 -0.84 14.52
CA ASP A 21 6.01 -2.27 14.24
C ASP A 21 4.83 -2.90 13.48
N TYR A 22 3.61 -2.45 13.78
CA TYR A 22 2.42 -2.94 13.10
C TYR A 22 2.40 -2.52 11.63
N SER A 23 2.64 -1.24 11.36
CA SER A 23 2.66 -0.69 10.01
C SER A 23 3.82 -1.27 9.21
N GLN A 24 4.99 -1.47 9.82
CA GLN A 24 6.12 -2.16 9.18
C GLN A 24 5.77 -3.58 8.76
N GLN A 25 5.05 -4.35 9.61
CA GLN A 25 4.61 -5.71 9.25
C GLN A 25 3.63 -5.71 8.08
N VAL A 26 2.70 -4.75 8.04
CA VAL A 26 1.80 -4.56 6.90
C VAL A 26 2.59 -4.24 5.64
N TRP A 27 3.51 -3.27 5.69
CA TRP A 27 4.33 -2.90 4.54
C TRP A 27 5.16 -4.08 4.04
N ARG A 28 5.90 -4.77 4.91
CA ARG A 28 6.69 -5.95 4.53
C ARG A 28 5.82 -7.00 3.83
N GLY A 29 4.67 -7.34 4.42
CA GLY A 29 3.77 -8.33 3.81
C GLY A 29 3.16 -7.91 2.47
N LEU A 30 3.00 -6.60 2.24
CA LEU A 30 2.57 -6.07 0.94
C LEU A 30 3.72 -6.02 -0.07
N THR A 31 4.93 -5.68 0.36
CA THR A 31 6.04 -5.27 -0.52
C THR A 31 7.06 -6.36 -0.80
N GLU A 32 7.19 -7.35 0.08
CA GLU A 32 8.02 -8.55 -0.15
C GLU A 32 7.73 -9.16 -1.52
N ARG A 33 6.45 -9.15 -1.92
CA ARG A 33 5.97 -9.71 -3.19
C ARG A 33 6.27 -8.84 -4.41
N PHE A 34 6.59 -7.57 -4.22
CA PHE A 34 6.98 -6.66 -5.29
C PHE A 34 8.48 -6.68 -5.59
N GLY A 35 9.28 -7.45 -4.84
CA GLY A 35 10.74 -7.49 -5.00
C GLY A 35 11.44 -6.18 -4.65
N ARG A 36 10.72 -5.21 -4.05
CA ARG A 36 11.30 -3.98 -3.49
C ARG A 36 11.49 -4.21 -1.99
N GLY A 37 12.75 -4.27 -1.58
CA GLY A 37 13.14 -4.55 -0.20
C GLY A 37 12.49 -3.61 0.82
N ASN A 38 12.54 -4.04 2.08
CA ASN A 38 11.76 -3.61 3.25
C ASN A 38 11.82 -2.12 3.68
N SER A 39 12.35 -1.22 2.87
CA SER A 39 12.40 0.22 3.18
C SER A 39 11.36 0.96 2.35
N PHE A 40 10.23 1.26 2.97
CA PHE A 40 9.27 2.24 2.48
C PHE A 40 9.27 3.38 3.48
N ARG A 41 10.31 4.22 3.43
CA ARG A 41 10.27 5.49 4.15
C ARG A 41 9.28 6.40 3.43
N PHE A 42 8.58 7.25 4.16
CA PHE A 42 7.58 8.16 3.60
C PHE A 42 8.13 8.93 2.39
N GLU A 43 9.37 9.41 2.49
CA GLU A 43 10.07 10.19 1.47
C GLU A 43 10.34 9.37 0.20
N GLU A 44 10.70 8.09 0.35
CA GLU A 44 10.96 7.19 -0.77
C GLU A 44 9.67 6.94 -1.55
N VAL A 45 8.54 6.80 -0.86
CA VAL A 45 7.25 6.60 -1.53
C VAL A 45 6.77 7.87 -2.22
N VAL A 46 6.87 9.03 -1.57
CA VAL A 46 6.53 10.30 -2.20
C VAL A 46 7.38 10.52 -3.45
N THR A 47 8.67 10.21 -3.39
CA THR A 47 9.58 10.29 -4.54
C THR A 47 9.17 9.32 -5.66
N LEU A 48 8.82 8.08 -5.33
CA LEU A 48 8.34 7.09 -6.30
C LEU A 48 7.04 7.52 -6.97
N ILE A 49 6.08 8.07 -6.23
CA ILE A 49 4.82 8.56 -6.77
C ILE A 49 5.06 9.77 -7.67
N THR A 50 5.88 10.73 -7.21
CA THR A 50 6.16 11.97 -7.94
C THR A 50 6.94 11.72 -9.23
N ASN A 51 7.86 10.75 -9.21
CA ASN A 51 8.67 10.36 -10.37
C ASN A 51 7.98 9.33 -11.27
N SER A 52 6.88 8.72 -10.82
CA SER A 52 6.14 7.79 -11.67
C SER A 52 5.46 8.55 -12.80
N GLN A 53 5.84 8.21 -14.03
CA GLN A 53 5.13 8.69 -15.20
C GLN A 53 3.72 8.07 -15.17
N ILE A 54 2.69 8.89 -15.32
CA ILE A 54 1.26 8.48 -15.24
C ILE A 54 0.93 7.33 -16.23
N ASN A 55 1.77 7.13 -17.25
CA ASN A 55 1.62 6.07 -18.25
C ASN A 55 2.26 4.72 -17.88
N ASP A 56 2.97 4.61 -16.75
CA ASP A 56 3.49 3.32 -16.28
C ASP A 56 2.42 2.57 -15.48
N ARG A 57 1.96 1.43 -16.02
CA ARG A 57 0.99 0.56 -15.34
C ARG A 57 1.46 0.13 -13.96
N MET A 58 2.78 -0.08 -13.79
CA MET A 58 3.34 -0.42 -12.47
C MET A 58 3.28 0.77 -11.51
N GLY A 59 3.58 1.98 -11.98
CA GLY A 59 3.36 3.22 -11.22
C GLY A 59 1.94 3.33 -10.68
N ILE A 60 0.94 3.07 -11.53
CA ILE A 60 -0.48 3.06 -11.12
C ILE A 60 -0.74 2.00 -10.05
N VAL A 61 -0.26 0.76 -10.23
CA VAL A 61 -0.40 -0.31 -9.21
C VAL A 61 0.20 0.12 -7.87
N PHE A 62 1.39 0.75 -7.88
CA PHE A 62 2.05 1.23 -6.67
C PHE A 62 1.29 2.38 -5.99
N ILE A 63 0.79 3.35 -6.76
CA ILE A 63 -0.04 4.44 -6.22
C ILE A 63 -1.29 3.87 -5.54
N LEU A 64 -1.96 2.91 -6.19
CA LEU A 64 -3.15 2.28 -5.65
C LEU A 64 -2.87 1.45 -4.39
N LEU A 65 -1.77 0.70 -4.38
CA LEU A 65 -1.30 -0.03 -3.21
C LEU A 65 -1.05 0.92 -2.04
N PHE A 66 -0.31 2.01 -2.29
CA PHE A 66 0.02 2.99 -1.27
C PHE A 66 -1.23 3.65 -0.70
N GLN A 67 -2.13 4.10 -1.57
CA GLN A 67 -3.40 4.70 -1.16
C GLN A 67 -4.23 3.74 -0.29
N ALA A 68 -4.32 2.46 -0.68
CA ALA A 68 -5.03 1.44 0.08
C ALA A 68 -4.36 1.18 1.43
N ALA A 69 -3.03 1.07 1.48
CA ALA A 69 -2.30 0.82 2.71
C ALA A 69 -2.49 1.94 3.73
N ILE A 70 -2.35 3.22 3.32
CA ILE A 70 -2.58 4.37 4.21
C ILE A 70 -4.02 4.36 4.75
N TYR A 71 -5.01 4.14 3.87
CA TYR A 71 -6.41 4.09 4.28
C TYR A 71 -6.68 2.99 5.31
N HIS A 72 -6.20 1.78 5.06
CA HIS A 72 -6.46 0.65 5.95
C HIS A 72 -5.68 0.76 7.27
N LEU A 73 -4.45 1.28 7.27
CA LEU A 73 -3.70 1.55 8.50
C LEU A 73 -4.39 2.62 9.34
N TRP A 74 -4.87 3.70 8.73
CA TRP A 74 -5.64 4.73 9.42
C TRP A 74 -6.95 4.16 10.00
N LYS A 75 -7.69 3.39 9.19
CA LYS A 75 -8.94 2.75 9.61
C LYS A 75 -8.73 1.79 10.78
N GLU A 76 -7.67 1.00 10.72
CA GLU A 76 -7.31 0.04 11.76
C GLU A 76 -7.00 0.76 13.08
N ARG A 77 -6.15 1.79 13.04
CA ARG A 77 -5.81 2.59 14.22
C ARG A 77 -7.04 3.26 14.83
N ASN A 78 -7.89 3.86 14.01
CA ASN A 78 -9.14 4.46 14.50
C ASN A 78 -10.06 3.42 15.11
N SER A 79 -10.16 2.23 14.49
CA SER A 79 -10.92 1.12 15.07
C SER A 79 -10.35 0.72 16.43
N ARG A 80 -9.03 0.61 16.58
CA ARG A 80 -8.39 0.34 17.88
C ARG A 80 -8.72 1.39 18.91
N LEU A 81 -8.64 2.67 18.56
CA LEU A 81 -8.93 3.78 19.47
C LEU A 81 -10.38 3.78 19.95
N HIS A 82 -11.34 3.44 19.08
CA HIS A 82 -12.77 3.47 19.43
C HIS A 82 -13.31 2.17 20.02
N SER A 83 -12.77 1.01 19.62
CA SER A 83 -13.28 -0.30 20.04
C SER A 83 -12.36 -1.05 21.01
N GLY A 84 -11.11 -0.63 21.15
CA GLY A 84 -10.08 -1.35 21.90
C GLY A 84 -9.61 -2.66 21.22
N ILE A 85 -10.19 -3.03 20.07
CA ILE A 85 -9.91 -4.29 19.39
C ILE A 85 -8.86 -4.07 18.29
N SER A 86 -7.76 -4.83 18.39
CA SER A 86 -6.70 -4.86 17.40
C SER A 86 -6.89 -6.01 16.42
N ARG A 87 -6.86 -5.69 15.12
CA ARG A 87 -6.88 -6.72 14.08
C ARG A 87 -5.45 -7.18 13.77
N PRO A 88 -5.21 -8.48 13.52
CA PRO A 88 -3.90 -8.93 13.08
C PRO A 88 -3.54 -8.34 11.71
N PHE A 89 -2.26 -8.00 11.53
CA PHE A 89 -1.74 -7.33 10.32
C PHE A 89 -2.03 -8.13 9.03
N GLN A 90 -2.07 -9.47 9.14
CA GLN A 90 -2.41 -10.39 8.04
C GLN A 90 -3.80 -10.11 7.45
N VAL A 91 -4.78 -9.75 8.28
CA VAL A 91 -6.14 -9.45 7.82
C VAL A 91 -6.16 -8.12 7.07
N ILE A 92 -5.36 -7.13 7.52
CA ILE A 92 -5.19 -5.87 6.81
C ILE A 92 -4.53 -6.07 5.44
N ILE A 93 -3.47 -6.87 5.36
CA ILE A 93 -2.80 -7.24 4.10
C ILE A 93 -3.80 -7.89 3.13
N ARG A 94 -4.62 -8.81 3.63
CA ARG A 94 -5.65 -9.49 2.81
C ARG A 94 -6.69 -8.50 2.28
N ASP A 95 -7.20 -7.62 3.13
CA ASP A 95 -8.23 -6.64 2.74
C ASP A 95 -7.68 -5.65 1.69
N ILE A 96 -6.43 -5.19 1.87
CA ILE A 96 -5.73 -4.36 0.88
C ILE A 96 -5.58 -5.09 -0.46
N SER A 97 -5.15 -6.36 -0.42
CA SER A 97 -4.94 -7.17 -1.62
C SER A 97 -6.24 -7.40 -2.40
N LEU A 98 -7.36 -7.64 -1.70
CA LEU A 98 -8.67 -7.80 -2.31
C LEU A 98 -9.16 -6.50 -2.94
N GLN A 99 -9.02 -5.38 -2.23
CA GLN A 99 -9.38 -4.06 -2.77
C GLN A 99 -8.55 -3.71 -4.02
N LEU A 100 -7.24 -3.97 -3.97
CA LEU A 100 -6.36 -3.69 -5.10
C LEU A 100 -6.73 -4.57 -6.30
N ARG A 101 -6.91 -5.88 -6.11
CA ARG A 101 -7.36 -6.79 -7.17
C ARG A 101 -8.67 -6.34 -7.82
N ALA A 102 -9.66 -5.94 -7.02
CA ALA A 102 -10.94 -5.45 -7.55
C ALA A 102 -10.75 -4.17 -8.39
N LYS A 103 -9.90 -3.24 -7.92
CA LYS A 103 -9.64 -1.99 -8.63
C LYS A 103 -8.84 -2.20 -9.92
N LEU A 104 -7.84 -3.08 -9.91
CA LEU A 104 -7.09 -3.45 -11.12
C LEU A 104 -7.97 -4.17 -12.14
N TYR A 105 -8.89 -5.03 -11.71
CA TYR A 105 -9.86 -5.67 -12.60
C TYR A 105 -10.76 -4.65 -13.32
N SER A 106 -11.26 -3.64 -12.59
CA SER A 106 -12.04 -2.56 -13.19
C SER A 106 -11.24 -1.76 -14.22
N LEU A 107 -9.97 -1.44 -13.90
CA LEU A 107 -9.08 -0.73 -14.83
C LEU A 107 -8.80 -1.55 -16.09
N ASP A 108 -8.54 -2.85 -15.97
CA ASP A 108 -8.37 -3.75 -17.13
C ASP A 108 -9.61 -3.76 -18.03
N LYS A 109 -10.81 -3.72 -17.44
CA LYS A 109 -12.07 -3.67 -18.19
C LYS A 109 -12.25 -2.34 -18.92
N GLU A 110 -11.92 -1.22 -18.28
CA GLU A 110 -11.99 0.12 -18.88
C GLU A 110 -10.96 0.28 -20.02
N ASP A 111 -9.73 -0.20 -19.84
CA ASP A 111 -8.67 -0.19 -20.85
C ASP A 111 -9.05 -1.01 -22.10
N THR A 112 -9.78 -2.13 -21.90
CA THR A 112 -10.28 -2.97 -23.01
C THR A 112 -11.31 -2.25 -23.90
N THR A 113 -12.00 -1.21 -23.40
CA THR A 113 -12.98 -0.45 -24.18
C THR A 113 -12.36 0.59 -25.12
N ILE A 114 -11.07 0.89 -24.96
CA ILE A 114 -10.32 1.89 -25.73
C ILE A 114 -9.36 1.17 -26.70
N ILE A 115 -9.91 0.54 -27.74
CA ILE A 115 -9.25 0.19 -29.03
C ILE A 115 -7.79 -0.33 -29.01
N THR A 116 -7.68 -1.67 -29.07
CA THR A 116 -6.74 -2.52 -29.87
C THR A 116 -5.19 -2.38 -29.80
N ARG A 117 -4.54 -3.56 -29.82
CA ARG A 117 -3.25 -3.89 -30.48
C ARG A 117 -1.95 -3.36 -29.86
N HIS A 118 -1.62 -3.64 -28.61
CA HIS A 118 -0.21 -3.88 -28.25
C HIS A 118 -0.11 -4.86 -27.08
N HIS A 119 0.90 -5.73 -27.16
CA HIS A 119 1.18 -6.89 -26.31
C HIS A 119 1.60 -6.51 -24.86
N HIS A 120 0.91 -5.56 -24.22
CA HIS A 120 1.23 -5.17 -22.86
C HIS A 120 0.47 -6.03 -21.84
N PRO A 121 1.16 -6.54 -20.80
CA PRO A 121 0.50 -7.32 -19.74
C PRO A 121 -0.59 -6.48 -19.05
N SER A 122 -1.76 -7.09 -18.83
CA SER A 122 -2.85 -6.50 -18.05
C SER A 122 -2.39 -6.13 -16.64
N TYR A 123 -3.05 -5.16 -16.01
CA TYR A 123 -2.78 -4.77 -14.63
C TYR A 123 -2.87 -5.97 -13.68
N LEU A 124 -3.85 -6.85 -13.90
CA LEU A 124 -3.95 -8.11 -13.17
C LEU A 124 -2.80 -9.07 -13.45
N SER A 125 -2.32 -9.21 -14.70
CA SER A 125 -1.20 -10.11 -14.99
C SER A 125 0.13 -9.63 -14.40
N LEU A 126 0.36 -8.30 -14.35
CA LEU A 126 1.49 -7.70 -13.64
C LEU A 126 1.41 -7.98 -12.13
N TRP A 127 0.21 -7.89 -11.56
CA TRP A 127 -0.05 -8.24 -10.17
C TRP A 127 0.13 -9.75 -9.91
N PHE A 128 -0.48 -10.63 -10.70
CA PHE A 128 -0.39 -12.09 -10.51
C PHE A 128 1.02 -12.64 -10.72
N GLY A 129 1.76 -12.15 -11.72
CA GLY A 129 3.13 -12.58 -11.98
C GLY A 129 4.13 -12.24 -10.87
N ARG A 130 3.73 -11.42 -9.89
CA ARG A 130 4.56 -11.02 -8.75
C ARG A 130 3.97 -11.42 -7.39
N VAL A 131 2.65 -11.54 -7.27
CA VAL A 131 1.96 -11.75 -5.99
C VAL A 131 1.59 -13.21 -5.72
N GLN A 132 1.59 -14.08 -6.74
CA GLN A 132 1.09 -15.47 -6.65
C GLN A 132 2.04 -16.57 -7.16
N ALA A 133 3.33 -16.28 -7.42
CA ALA A 133 4.35 -17.27 -7.75
C ALA A 133 5.03 -17.83 -6.48
#